data_AF-A0A834TCT0-F1
#
_entry.id   AF-A0A834TCT0-F1
#
_cell.length_a   1.000
_cell.length_b   1.000
_cell.length_c   1.000
_cell.angle_alpha   90.00
_cell.angle_beta   90.00
_cell.angle_gamma   90.00
#
_symmetry.space_group_name_H-M   'P 1'
#
loop_
_entity.id
_entity.type
_entity.pdbx_description
1 polymer ?
#
loop_
_entity_poly.entity_id
_entity_poly.type
_entity_poly.pdbx_seq_one_letter_code
_entity_poly.pdbx_strand_id
1 'polypeptide(L)'
;MHKDTKYVLFLDDDVRLHPGSIGALTCEMEKNPDIFIQTGYPLDLPSGSLGSYCIYEYHMPCSMGFATGGKTFFLWGGCMMMHADDFRLDRYGVVSGLRDGGYSDDMTLAAISGMVYLRLYYQFF
;
A
#
# COMPACT_ATOMS: atom_id res chain seq x y z
N MET A 1 13.30 -15.18 4.94
CA MET A 1 12.85 -14.82 3.57
C MET A 1 13.83 -15.41 2.57
N HIS A 2 13.37 -15.97 1.44
CA HIS A 2 14.27 -16.50 0.42
C HIS A 2 15.08 -15.38 -0.24
N LYS A 3 16.32 -15.67 -0.65
CA LYS A 3 17.23 -14.68 -1.25
C LYS A 3 16.72 -14.11 -2.59
N ASP A 4 15.98 -14.95 -3.33
CA ASP A 4 15.47 -14.59 -4.66
C ASP A 4 14.08 -13.92 -4.61
N THR A 5 13.51 -13.70 -3.40
CA THR A 5 12.26 -12.95 -3.23
C THR A 5 12.50 -11.50 -3.62
N LYS A 6 11.71 -10.98 -4.58
CA LYS A 6 11.79 -9.59 -5.06
C LYS A 6 10.93 -8.62 -4.26
N TYR A 7 9.75 -9.05 -3.83
CA TYR A 7 8.75 -8.21 -3.17
C TYR A 7 8.18 -8.88 -1.93
N VAL A 8 7.72 -8.07 -0.98
CA VAL A 8 6.95 -8.49 0.19
C VAL A 8 5.54 -7.93 0.06
N LEU A 9 4.53 -8.79 0.26
CA LEU A 9 3.11 -8.44 0.24
C LEU A 9 2.57 -8.52 1.68
N PHE A 10 2.03 -7.41 2.17
CA PHE A 10 1.22 -7.32 3.39
C PHE A 10 -0.24 -7.48 2.97
N LEU A 11 -0.94 -8.44 3.56
CA LEU A 11 -2.30 -8.78 3.19
C LEU A 11 -3.07 -9.16 4.46
N ASP A 12 -4.20 -8.50 4.71
CA ASP A 12 -5.08 -8.91 5.80
C ASP A 12 -5.75 -10.25 5.44
N ASP A 13 -6.13 -11.00 6.46
CA ASP A 13 -6.71 -12.33 6.29
C ASP A 13 -8.19 -12.32 5.85
N ASP A 14 -8.85 -11.16 5.97
CA ASP A 14 -10.26 -10.97 5.65
C ASP A 14 -10.52 -10.22 4.33
N VAL A 15 -9.47 -9.89 3.56
CA VAL A 15 -9.64 -9.19 2.29
C VAL A 15 -10.11 -10.11 1.17
N ARG A 16 -10.93 -9.57 0.27
CA ARG A 16 -11.26 -10.20 -1.02
C ARG A 16 -10.57 -9.45 -2.15
N LEU A 17 -9.50 -10.05 -2.69
CA LEU A 17 -8.79 -9.49 -3.84
C LEU A 17 -9.43 -9.93 -5.17
N HIS A 18 -9.36 -9.04 -6.16
CA HIS A 18 -9.58 -9.44 -7.55
C HIS A 18 -8.41 -10.35 -8.00
N PRO A 19 -8.65 -11.38 -8.85
CA PRO A 19 -7.59 -12.29 -9.29
C PRO A 19 -6.37 -11.60 -9.92
N GLY A 20 -6.55 -10.41 -10.50
CA GLY A 20 -5.49 -9.60 -11.10
C GLY A 20 -4.70 -8.71 -10.12
N SER A 21 -5.12 -8.54 -8.87
CA SER A 21 -4.56 -7.52 -7.96
C SER A 21 -3.06 -7.70 -7.73
N ILE A 22 -2.60 -8.92 -7.40
CA ILE A 22 -1.17 -9.19 -7.16
C ILE A 22 -0.34 -8.95 -8.43
N GLY A 23 -0.86 -9.34 -9.60
CA GLY A 23 -0.19 -9.10 -10.88
C GLY A 23 -0.10 -7.62 -11.22
N ALA A 24 -1.16 -6.85 -10.95
CA ALA A 24 -1.18 -5.39 -11.15
C ALA A 24 -0.16 -4.69 -10.25
N LEU A 25 -0.12 -5.03 -8.95
CA LEU A 25 0.88 -4.51 -8.02
C LEU A 25 2.30 -4.84 -8.53
N THR A 26 2.56 -6.09 -8.87
CA THR A 26 3.90 -6.51 -9.35
C THR A 26 4.31 -5.75 -10.62
N CYS A 27 3.40 -5.63 -11.58
CA CYS A 27 3.62 -4.89 -12.83
C CYS A 27 3.99 -3.43 -12.58
N GLU A 28 3.37 -2.79 -11.59
CA GLU A 28 3.68 -1.40 -11.23
C GLU A 28 5.05 -1.26 -10.54
N MET A 29 5.40 -2.18 -9.63
CA MET A 29 6.76 -2.20 -9.03
C MET A 29 7.84 -2.40 -10.10
N GLU A 30 7.58 -3.20 -11.13
CA GLU A 30 8.52 -3.47 -12.22
C GLU A 30 8.67 -2.26 -13.15
N LYS A 31 7.58 -1.54 -13.43
CA LYS A 31 7.61 -0.30 -14.23
C LYS A 31 8.27 0.85 -13.49
N ASN A 32 8.02 0.96 -12.19
CA ASN A 32 8.45 2.07 -11.35
C ASN A 32 9.27 1.55 -10.16
N PRO A 33 10.55 1.19 -10.37
CA PRO A 33 11.40 0.58 -9.33
C PRO A 33 11.77 1.55 -8.18
N ASP A 34 11.44 2.84 -8.32
CA ASP A 34 11.65 3.85 -7.27
C ASP A 34 10.49 3.91 -6.26
N ILE A 35 9.43 3.12 -6.45
CA ILE A 35 8.33 3.02 -5.49
C ILE A 35 8.85 2.31 -4.25
N PHE A 36 8.69 2.95 -3.09
CA PHE A 36 9.06 2.32 -1.82
C PHE A 36 8.03 1.28 -1.39
N ILE A 37 6.76 1.70 -1.38
CA ILE A 37 5.64 0.82 -1.12
C ILE A 37 4.42 1.33 -1.88
N GLN A 38 3.58 0.41 -2.32
CA GLN A 38 2.28 0.72 -2.90
C GLN A 38 1.16 0.01 -2.15
N THR A 39 -0.02 0.61 -2.14
CA THR A 39 -1.26 -0.04 -1.69
C THR A 39 -2.18 -0.27 -2.89
N GLY A 40 -3.02 -1.29 -2.83
CA GLY A 40 -3.98 -1.56 -3.89
C GLY A 40 -5.31 -2.08 -3.36
N TYR A 41 -6.36 -1.30 -3.56
CA TYR A 41 -7.74 -1.69 -3.29
C TYR A 41 -8.63 -1.38 -4.49
N PRO A 42 -9.65 -2.22 -4.75
CA PRO A 42 -10.65 -1.90 -5.76
C PRO A 42 -11.34 -0.59 -5.38
N LEU A 43 -11.70 0.21 -6.39
CA LEU A 43 -12.54 1.38 -6.17
C LEU A 43 -13.98 0.93 -5.93
N ASP A 44 -14.37 0.86 -4.67
CA ASP A 44 -15.76 0.60 -4.29
C ASP A 44 -16.61 1.86 -4.53
N LEU A 45 -17.44 1.82 -5.58
CA LEU A 45 -18.41 2.88 -5.85
C LEU A 45 -19.64 2.72 -4.94
N PRO A 46 -20.14 3.80 -4.33
CA PRO A 46 -21.28 3.72 -3.43
C PRO A 46 -22.56 3.30 -4.18
N SER A 47 -23.33 2.38 -3.60
CA SER A 47 -24.59 1.85 -4.16
C SER A 47 -25.80 2.78 -4.02
N GLY A 48 -25.59 4.03 -3.59
CA GLY A 48 -26.62 5.06 -3.44
C GLY A 48 -27.33 5.09 -2.08
N SER A 49 -26.95 4.22 -1.14
CA SER A 49 -27.43 4.27 0.25
C SER A 49 -26.59 5.22 1.11
N LEU A 50 -27.16 5.77 2.19
CA LEU A 50 -26.40 6.58 3.16
C LEU A 50 -25.19 5.81 3.72
N GLY A 51 -25.36 4.52 4.04
CA GLY A 51 -24.26 3.68 4.52
C GLY A 51 -23.13 3.57 3.49
N SER A 52 -23.47 3.35 2.22
CA SER A 52 -22.46 3.33 1.15
C SER A 52 -21.78 4.68 0.94
N TYR A 53 -22.51 5.78 1.12
CA TYR A 53 -21.93 7.13 1.05
C TYR A 53 -20.93 7.38 2.18
N CYS A 54 -21.28 7.03 3.42
CA CYS A 54 -20.39 7.17 4.57
C CYS A 54 -19.13 6.30 4.43
N ILE A 55 -19.27 5.08 3.91
CA ILE A 55 -18.11 4.20 3.63
C ILE A 55 -17.24 4.81 2.54
N TYR A 56 -17.83 5.33 1.46
CA TYR A 56 -17.07 6.00 0.40
C TYR A 56 -16.31 7.23 0.93
N GLU A 57 -16.96 8.07 1.74
CA GLU A 57 -16.33 9.24 2.36
C GLU A 57 -15.13 8.85 3.24
N TYR A 58 -15.25 7.74 3.99
CA TYR A 58 -14.14 7.19 4.77
C TYR A 58 -12.96 6.73 3.89
N HIS A 59 -13.24 6.21 2.69
CA HIS A 59 -12.20 5.79 1.73
C HIS A 59 -11.74 6.90 0.78
N MET A 60 -12.33 8.09 0.80
CA MET A 60 -11.93 9.21 -0.08
C MET A 60 -10.43 9.54 -0.02
N PRO A 61 -9.74 9.45 1.13
CA PRO A 61 -8.29 9.64 1.16
C PRO A 61 -7.52 8.61 0.32
N CYS A 62 -7.99 7.37 0.26
CA CYS A 62 -7.46 6.34 -0.66
C CYS A 62 -7.68 6.75 -2.12
N SER A 63 -8.86 7.31 -2.40
CA SER A 63 -9.25 7.74 -3.75
C SER A 63 -8.45 8.94 -4.26
N MET A 64 -7.79 9.73 -3.40
CA MET A 64 -6.93 10.84 -3.84
C MET A 64 -5.81 10.38 -4.77
N GLY A 65 -5.32 9.14 -4.60
CA GLY A 65 -4.35 8.56 -5.51
C GLY A 65 -4.82 8.59 -6.98
N PHE A 66 -6.12 8.42 -7.25
CA PHE A 66 -6.65 8.45 -8.62
C PHE A 66 -6.42 9.80 -9.29
N ALA A 67 -6.57 10.89 -8.52
CA ALA A 67 -6.43 12.25 -9.04
C ALA A 67 -4.97 12.66 -9.29
N THR A 68 -4.00 11.93 -8.71
CA THR A 68 -2.57 12.24 -8.75
C THR A 68 -1.76 11.26 -9.61
N GLY A 69 -2.44 10.41 -10.37
CA GLY A 69 -1.80 9.38 -11.20
C GLY A 69 -1.11 8.29 -10.39
N GLY A 70 -1.61 7.99 -9.19
CA GLY A 70 -1.10 6.95 -8.28
C GLY A 70 -0.22 7.49 -7.15
N LYS A 71 0.37 8.68 -7.27
CA LYS A 71 1.24 9.24 -6.21
C LYS A 71 0.43 9.70 -5.01
N THR A 72 0.72 9.18 -3.83
CA THR A 72 -0.04 9.50 -2.62
C THR A 72 0.87 9.81 -1.44
N PHE A 73 0.32 10.40 -0.39
CA PHE A 73 0.93 10.52 0.94
C PHE A 73 0.22 9.64 1.97
N PHE A 74 -0.81 8.93 1.53
CA PHE A 74 -1.68 8.10 2.34
C PHE A 74 -1.53 6.65 1.89
N LEU A 75 -1.18 5.77 2.84
CA LEU A 75 -1.05 4.34 2.64
C LEU A 75 -2.18 3.64 3.40
N TRP A 76 -2.91 2.76 2.72
CA TRP A 76 -3.96 1.96 3.35
C TRP A 76 -3.46 0.53 3.56
N GLY A 77 -3.56 0.06 4.80
CA GLY A 77 -3.16 -1.27 5.24
C GLY A 77 -3.94 -2.40 4.58
N GLY A 78 -3.54 -3.64 4.84
CA GLY A 78 -4.26 -4.84 4.40
C GLY A 78 -4.12 -5.26 2.94
N CYS A 79 -3.51 -4.45 2.07
CA CYS A 79 -3.03 -4.88 0.76
C CYS A 79 -1.91 -3.93 0.28
N MET A 80 -0.67 -4.24 0.66
CA MET A 80 0.49 -3.38 0.38
C MET A 80 1.68 -4.18 -0.13
N MET A 81 2.43 -3.64 -1.09
CA MET A 81 3.60 -4.30 -1.68
C MET A 81 4.84 -3.39 -1.66
N MET A 82 5.96 -3.92 -1.16
CA MET A 82 7.25 -3.23 -1.14
C MET A 82 8.40 -4.09 -1.66
N HIS A 83 9.57 -3.48 -1.89
CA HIS A 83 10.79 -4.22 -2.21
C HIS A 83 11.24 -5.11 -1.04
N ALA A 84 11.54 -6.37 -1.36
CA ALA A 84 11.97 -7.34 -0.37
C ALA A 84 13.31 -6.97 0.30
N ASP A 85 14.17 -6.25 -0.39
CA ASP A 85 15.43 -5.75 0.16
C ASP A 85 15.21 -4.75 1.29
N ASP A 86 14.21 -3.86 1.15
CA ASP A 86 13.93 -2.85 2.17
C ASP A 86 13.49 -3.50 3.47
N PHE A 87 12.69 -4.57 3.38
CA PHE A 87 12.33 -5.39 4.52
C PHE A 87 13.50 -6.25 5.02
N ARG A 88 14.19 -6.98 4.14
CA ARG A 88 15.22 -7.97 4.52
C ARG A 88 16.42 -7.33 5.20
N LEU A 89 16.79 -6.12 4.77
CA LEU A 89 17.97 -5.41 5.26
C LEU A 89 17.61 -4.31 6.25
N ASP A 90 16.35 -4.22 6.68
CA ASP A 90 15.83 -3.15 7.54
C ASP A 90 16.20 -1.75 7.01
N ARG A 91 16.14 -1.57 5.69
CA ARG A 91 16.44 -0.26 5.09
C ARG A 91 15.40 0.73 5.56
N TYR A 92 15.85 1.96 5.82
CA TYR A 92 15.01 3.04 6.34
C TYR A 92 14.36 2.73 7.71
N GLY A 93 14.77 1.63 8.38
CA GLY A 93 14.18 1.18 9.62
C GLY A 93 12.80 0.55 9.45
N VAL A 94 12.50 -0.08 8.30
CA VAL A 94 11.20 -0.74 8.05
C VAL A 94 10.85 -1.78 9.11
N VAL A 95 11.74 -2.74 9.38
CA VAL A 95 11.50 -3.84 10.33
C VAL A 95 11.54 -3.32 11.75
N SER A 96 12.49 -2.45 12.07
CA SER A 96 12.57 -1.83 13.40
C SER A 96 11.32 -0.98 13.68
N GLY A 97 10.87 -0.20 12.70
CA GLY A 97 9.66 0.61 12.78
C GLY A 97 8.40 -0.24 12.93
N LEU A 98 8.24 -1.30 12.14
CA LEU A 98 7.09 -2.22 12.29
C LEU A 98 7.09 -2.96 13.62
N ARG A 99 8.26 -3.28 14.18
CA ARG A 99 8.38 -3.95 15.48
C ARG A 99 8.08 -3.00 16.64
N ASP A 100 8.57 -1.77 16.57
CA ASP A 100 8.61 -0.83 17.70
C ASP A 100 7.56 0.30 17.59
N GLY A 101 6.91 0.46 16.43
CA GLY A 101 6.03 1.58 16.07
C GLY A 101 4.54 1.41 16.42
N GLY A 102 4.15 0.28 16.99
CA GLY A 102 2.78 0.01 17.42
C GLY A 102 1.97 -0.82 16.43
N TYR A 103 0.64 -0.68 16.45
CA TYR A 103 -0.29 -1.59 15.75
C TYR A 103 -0.38 -1.35 14.23
N SER A 104 -0.34 -0.10 13.79
CA SER A 104 -0.69 0.30 12.42
C SER A 104 0.54 0.23 11.52
N ASP A 105 0.68 -0.87 10.80
CA ASP A 105 1.78 -1.12 9.87
C ASP A 105 1.79 -0.09 8.72
N ASP A 106 0.63 0.19 8.15
CA ASP A 106 0.42 1.19 7.11
C ASP A 106 0.81 2.61 7.53
N MET A 107 0.36 3.07 8.69
CA MET A 107 0.70 4.41 9.19
C MET A 107 2.18 4.49 9.57
N THR A 108 2.76 3.40 10.06
CA THR A 108 4.20 3.31 10.33
C THR A 108 5.01 3.45 9.04
N LEU A 109 4.63 2.71 8.00
CA LEU A 109 5.31 2.74 6.70
C LEU A 109 5.08 4.07 5.97
N ALA A 110 3.90 4.67 6.08
CA ALA A 110 3.62 6.02 5.59
C ALA A 110 4.49 7.08 6.30
N ALA A 111 4.65 6.97 7.62
CA ALA A 111 5.49 7.87 8.39
C ALA A 111 6.97 7.75 7.99
N ILE A 112 7.49 6.51 7.86
CA ILE A 112 8.84 6.27 7.33
C ILE A 112 8.98 6.93 5.96
N SER A 113 8.02 6.71 5.06
CA SER A 113 8.03 7.29 3.72
C SER A 113 8.11 8.81 3.75
N GLY A 114 7.35 9.46 4.64
CA GLY A 114 7.38 10.91 4.83
C GLY A 114 8.69 11.44 5.42
N MET A 115 9.31 10.71 6.35
CA MET A 115 10.55 11.13 7.02
C MET A 115 11.77 11.09 6.09
N VAL A 116 11.81 10.12 5.18
CA VAL A 116 12.95 9.91 4.26
C VAL A 116 12.63 10.20 2.79
N TYR A 117 11.50 10.87 2.52
CA TYR A 117 11.06 11.30 1.19
C TYR A 117 10.95 10.17 0.16
N LEU A 118 10.47 9.01 0.62
CA LEU A 118 10.20 7.87 -0.25
C LEU A 118 8.84 7.99 -0.93
N ARG A 119 8.68 7.31 -2.07
CA ARG A 119 7.45 7.38 -2.89
C ARG A 119 6.46 6.31 -2.48
N LEU A 120 5.26 6.76 -2.09
CA LEU A 120 4.08 5.90 -1.97
C LEU A 120 3.28 5.91 -3.27
N TYR A 121 2.74 4.75 -3.62
CA TYR A 121 1.86 4.61 -4.77
C TYR A 121 0.53 3.95 -4.41
N TYR A 122 -0.50 4.30 -5.16
CA TYR A 122 -1.78 3.62 -5.12
C TYR A 122 -2.01 2.96 -6.47
N GLN A 123 -2.21 1.66 -6.45
CA GLN A 123 -2.51 0.88 -7.66
C GLN A 123 -4.02 0.75 -7.84
N PHE A 124 -4.46 1.11 -9.04
CA PHE A 124 -5.85 0.97 -9.45
C PHE A 124 -6.03 -0.35 -10.21
N PHE A 125 -7.15 -1.02 -9.96
CA PHE A 125 -7.61 -2.18 -10.72
C PHE A 125 -9.12 -2.10 -10.92
#